data_AF-A0A2Z7BRS9-F1
#
_entry.id   AF-A0A2Z7BRS9-F1
#
_cell.length_a   1.000
_cell.length_b   1.000
_cell.length_c   1.000
_cell.angle_alpha   90.00
_cell.angle_beta   90.00
_cell.angle_gamma   90.00
#
_symmetry.space_group_name_H-M   'P 1'
#
loop_
_entity.id
_entity.type
_entity.pdbx_description
1 polymer ?
#
loop_
_entity_poly.entity_id
_entity_poly.type
_entity_poly.pdbx_seq_one_letter_code
_entity_poly.pdbx_strand_id
1 'polypeptide(L)' 'MSAPHNKIPMFSKEEYDDSKIRMQARLAAQDDDMWFVITDGPMNIMKANTAIAITAGAPQWIEKTRFEYTAEIK' A
#
# COMPACT_ATOMS: atom_id res chain seq x y z
N MET A 1 3.49 -0.65 52.75
CA MET A 1 3.50 0.53 51.86
C MET A 1 3.24 0.05 50.44
N SER A 2 2.07 0.36 49.88
CA SER A 2 1.67 -0.10 48.54
C SER A 2 2.20 0.87 47.48
N ALA A 3 2.93 0.37 46.49
CA ALA A 3 3.34 1.19 45.35
C ALA A 3 2.11 1.51 44.47
N PRO A 4 1.98 2.74 43.93
CA PRO A 4 0.85 3.07 43.07
C PRO A 4 1.02 2.44 41.69
N HIS A 5 0.03 1.65 41.28
CA HIS A 5 -0.05 0.93 40.01
C HIS A 5 -0.64 1.83 38.92
N ASN A 6 0.12 2.80 38.47
CA ASN A 6 -0.26 3.68 37.35
C ASN A 6 1.01 4.18 36.66
N LYS A 7 1.76 3.24 36.08
CA LYS A 7 2.77 3.55 35.06
C LYS A 7 2.08 3.46 33.71
N ILE A 8 1.67 4.60 33.16
CA ILE A 8 1.52 4.72 31.71
C ILE A 8 2.89 4.32 31.16
N PRO A 9 3.00 3.30 30.28
CA PRO A 9 4.28 2.96 29.67
C PRO A 9 4.82 4.22 28.99
N MET A 10 5.92 4.73 29.52
CA MET A 10 6.59 5.90 28.96
C MET A 10 7.42 5.38 27.79
N PHE A 11 6.81 5.30 26.61
CA PHE A 11 7.51 4.90 25.40
C PHE A 11 8.58 5.94 25.09
N SER A 12 9.85 5.59 25.29
CA SER A 12 10.99 6.45 24.97
C SER A 12 11.45 6.18 23.53
N LYS A 13 11.82 7.22 22.78
CA LYS A 13 12.23 7.07 21.36
C LYS A 13 13.56 6.30 21.26
N GLU A 14 14.35 6.32 22.33
CA GLU A 14 15.63 5.64 22.48
C GLU A 14 15.49 4.11 22.52
N GLU A 15 14.30 3.58 22.85
CA GLU A 15 14.00 2.14 22.82
C GLU A 15 13.78 1.60 21.39
N TYR A 16 13.58 2.50 20.42
CA TYR A 16 13.35 2.14 19.03
C TYR A 16 14.66 2.14 18.25
N ASP A 17 15.13 0.93 17.92
CA ASP A 17 16.19 0.75 16.94
C ASP A 17 15.64 1.02 15.54
N ASP A 18 15.79 2.28 15.13
CA ASP A 18 15.49 2.81 13.81
C ASP A 18 15.96 1.91 12.65
N SER A 19 17.11 1.26 12.80
CA SER A 19 17.65 0.35 11.79
C SER A 19 16.82 -0.93 11.68
N LYS A 20 16.40 -1.49 12.82
CA LYS A 20 15.52 -2.67 12.86
C LYS A 20 14.14 -2.37 12.32
N ILE A 21 13.57 -1.21 12.64
CA ILE A 21 12.26 -0.80 12.11
C ILE A 21 12.33 -0.68 10.59
N ARG A 22 13.36 0.01 10.06
CA ARG A 22 13.55 0.14 8.61
C ARG A 22 13.78 -1.21 7.94
N MET A 23 14.52 -2.11 8.57
CA MET A 23 14.77 -3.45 8.02
C MET A 23 13.49 -4.30 8.01
N GLN A 24 12.72 -4.30 9.09
CA GLN A 24 11.45 -5.01 9.16
C GLN A 24 10.41 -4.44 8.19
N ALA A 25 10.30 -3.11 8.09
CA ALA A 25 9.43 -2.47 7.11
C ALA A 25 9.83 -2.84 5.67
N ARG A 26 11.14 -2.90 5.38
CA ARG A 26 11.63 -3.32 4.06
C ARG A 26 11.29 -4.78 3.76
N LEU A 27 11.49 -5.69 4.72
CA LEU A 27 11.15 -7.11 4.55
C LEU A 27 9.64 -7.30 4.39
N ALA A 28 8.82 -6.65 5.21
CA ALA A 28 7.37 -6.72 5.11
C ALA A 28 6.83 -6.17 3.78
N ALA A 29 7.50 -5.18 3.19
CA ALA A 29 7.18 -4.66 1.85
C ALA A 29 7.81 -5.47 0.70
N GLN A 30 8.66 -6.46 0.99
CA GLN A 30 9.10 -7.46 0.01
C GLN A 30 8.22 -8.71 0.07
N ASP A 31 7.71 -9.03 1.25
CA ASP A 31 6.75 -10.11 1.53
C ASP A 31 5.29 -9.64 1.34
N ASP A 32 5.04 -8.45 0.80
CA ASP A 32 3.68 -7.97 0.57
C ASP A 32 3.06 -8.67 -0.65
N ASP A 33 2.37 -9.77 -0.37
CA ASP A 33 1.58 -10.53 -1.35
C ASP A 33 0.50 -9.69 -2.08
N MET A 34 0.32 -8.42 -1.69
CA MET A 34 -0.57 -7.47 -2.35
C MET A 34 -0.25 -7.32 -3.84
N TRP A 35 1.04 -7.36 -4.24
CA TRP A 35 1.38 -7.34 -5.66
C TRP A 35 0.85 -8.58 -6.39
N PHE A 36 0.96 -9.76 -5.77
CA PHE A 36 0.40 -11.00 -6.32
C PHE A 36 -1.13 -10.94 -6.44
N VAL A 37 -1.82 -10.34 -5.46
CA VAL A 37 -3.28 -10.14 -5.52
C VAL A 37 -3.68 -9.20 -6.67
N ILE A 38 -2.85 -8.20 -6.98
CA ILE A 38 -3.05 -7.26 -8.10
C ILE A 38 -2.76 -7.92 -9.45
N THR A 39 -1.72 -8.76 -9.56
CA THR A 39 -1.30 -9.33 -10.85
C THR A 39 -2.02 -10.62 -11.20
N ASP A 40 -2.22 -11.50 -10.23
CA ASP A 40 -2.70 -12.86 -10.42
C ASP A 40 -3.89 -13.22 -9.51
N GLY A 41 -4.24 -12.35 -8.57
CA GLY A 41 -5.46 -12.44 -7.78
C GLY A 41 -6.70 -11.88 -8.50
N PRO A 42 -7.87 -11.90 -7.83
CA PRO A 42 -9.14 -11.47 -8.42
C PRO A 42 -9.30 -9.95 -8.52
N MET A 43 -8.27 -9.17 -8.20
CA MET A 43 -8.35 -7.71 -8.13
C MET A 43 -7.85 -7.07 -9.43
N ASN A 44 -8.76 -6.42 -10.16
CA ASN A 44 -8.44 -5.79 -11.45
C ASN A 44 -8.24 -4.28 -11.29
N ILE A 45 -7.16 -3.75 -11.86
CA ILE A 45 -6.95 -2.29 -11.92
C ILE A 45 -7.79 -1.71 -13.06
N MET A 46 -8.61 -0.72 -12.75
CA MET A 46 -9.48 -0.05 -13.72
C MET A 46 -8.83 1.26 -14.23
N LYS A 47 -9.10 1.64 -15.48
CA LYS A 47 -8.78 2.97 -16.04
C LYS A 47 -10.00 3.57 -16.73
N ALA A 48 -10.06 4.90 -16.76
CA ALA A 48 -11.06 5.61 -17.54
C ALA A 48 -10.77 5.42 -19.04
N ASN A 49 -11.80 5.06 -19.79
CA ASN A 49 -11.79 5.01 -21.23
C ASN A 49 -11.98 6.42 -21.79
N THR A 50 -10.88 7.12 -22.03
CA THR A 50 -10.89 8.49 -22.53
C THR A 50 -11.58 8.61 -23.89
N ALA A 51 -11.53 7.57 -24.74
CA ALA A 51 -12.13 7.61 -26.07
C ALA A 51 -13.68 7.67 -26.01
N ILE A 52 -14.30 6.93 -25.09
CA ILE A 52 -15.76 6.88 -24.94
C ILE A 52 -16.28 7.94 -23.96
N ALA A 53 -15.49 8.30 -22.95
CA ALA A 53 -15.85 9.32 -21.95
C ALA A 53 -16.15 10.68 -22.59
N ILE A 54 -15.42 11.04 -23.65
CA ILE A 54 -15.62 12.29 -24.39
C ILE A 54 -16.97 12.30 -25.11
N THR A 55 -17.48 11.14 -25.53
CA THR A 55 -18.76 11.02 -26.26
C THR A 55 -19.97 10.91 -25.33
N ALA A 56 -19.83 10.22 -24.19
CA ALA A 56 -20.94 9.89 -23.30
C ALA A 56 -21.12 10.85 -22.11
N GLY A 57 -20.23 11.83 -21.93
CA GLY A 57 -20.29 12.80 -20.82
C GLY A 57 -19.90 12.24 -19.45
N ALA A 58 -19.67 10.93 -19.33
CA ALA A 58 -19.19 10.26 -18.14
C ALA A 58 -18.09 9.23 -18.46
N PRO A 59 -17.09 9.03 -17.58
CA PRO A 59 -16.04 8.06 -17.81
C PRO A 59 -16.60 6.63 -17.78
N GLN A 60 -16.37 5.88 -18.86
CA GLN A 60 -16.52 4.43 -18.82
C GLN A 60 -15.24 3.83 -18.22
N TRP A 61 -15.37 2.91 -17.27
CA TRP A 61 -14.21 2.21 -16.68
C TRP A 61 -13.92 0.93 -17.45
N ILE A 62 -12.66 0.73 -17.85
CA ILE A 62 -12.16 -0.45 -18.55
C ILE A 62 -10.93 -1.01 -17.85
N GLU A 63 -10.74 -2.32 -17.94
CA GLU A 63 -9.62 -2.98 -17.26
C GLU A 63 -8.28 -2.55 -17.87
N LYS A 64 -7.31 -2.24 -17.00
CA LYS A 64 -5.94 -2.04 -17.42
C LYS A 64 -5.33 -3.38 -17.79
N THR A 65 -4.56 -3.38 -18.87
CA THR A 65 -3.73 -4.55 -19.19
C THR A 65 -2.52 -4.61 -18.25
N ARG A 66 -1.97 -5.80 -17.99
CA ARG A 66 -0.82 -5.99 -17.07
C ARG A 66 0.38 -5.11 -17.43
N PHE A 67 0.60 -4.85 -18.72
CA PHE A 67 1.68 -3.98 -19.21
C PHE A 67 1.52 -2.51 -18.78
N GLU A 68 0.33 -2.11 -18.35
CA GLU A 68 -0.01 -0.74 -17.92
C GLU A 68 -0.06 -0.59 -16.39
N TYR A 69 0.31 -1.64 -15.64
CA TYR A 69 0.31 -1.61 -14.16
C TYR A 69 1.50 -0.80 -13.64
N THR A 70 2.64 -0.90 -14.29
CA THR A 70 3.81 -0.07 -14.01
C THR A 70 3.76 1.18 -14.87
N ALA A 71 3.57 2.33 -14.25
CA ALA A 71 3.93 3.57 -14.90
C ALA A 71 5.46 3.55 -15.05
N GLU A 72 5.98 3.60 -16.28
CA GLU A 72 7.31 4.15 -16.47
C GLU A 72 7.27 5.55 -15.85
N ILE A 73 7.93 5.72 -14.70
CA ILE A 73 8.15 7.04 -14.11
C ILE A 73 9.07 7.74 -15.11
N LYS A 74 8.47 8.51 -16.03
CA LYS A 74 9.17 9.39 -16.95
C LYS A 74 9.61 10.67 -16.24
#